data_AF-A0A520PP03-F1
#
_entry.id   AF-A0A520PP03-F1
#
_cell.length_a   1.000
_cell.length_b   1.000
_cell.length_c   1.000
_cell.angle_alpha   90.00
_cell.angle_beta   90.00
_cell.angle_gamma   90.00
#
_symmetry.space_group_name_H-M   'P 1'
#
loop_
_entity.id
_entity.type
_entity.pdbx_description
1 polymer ?
#
loop_
_entity_poly.entity_id
_entity_poly.type
_entity_poly.pdbx_seq_one_letter_code
_entity_poly.pdbx_strand_id
1 'polypeptide(L)'
;MPYKIMMSIAATVPLIFLLAFAAIPEFFVLKSYPSAEGLALEIGITSRYVMSVLLFITVCIAFQSRNVEKVDDQKAILLGVAIGLVVMCAVIISMTVFRGIPLNIPPMIATGTLAVLSFWSRSMLN
;
A
#
# COMPACT_ATOMS: atom_id res chain seq x y z
N MET A 1 12.02 -14.83 -5.60
CA MET A 1 10.64 -15.30 -5.35
C MET A 1 9.93 -15.41 -6.71
N PRO A 2 9.07 -16.41 -6.95
CA PRO A 2 8.30 -16.50 -8.20
C PRO A 2 7.37 -15.29 -8.40
N TYR A 3 7.32 -14.74 -9.62
CA TYR A 3 6.52 -13.56 -9.97
C TYR A 3 5.06 -13.65 -9.48
N LYS A 4 4.40 -14.77 -9.74
CA LYS A 4 3.00 -15.01 -9.35
C LYS A 4 2.79 -14.92 -7.84
N ILE A 5 3.74 -15.41 -7.05
CA ILE A 5 3.70 -15.35 -5.59
C ILE A 5 3.91 -13.89 -5.15
N MET A 6 4.90 -13.21 -5.72
CA MET A 6 5.19 -11.81 -5.38
C MET A 6 3.98 -10.91 -5.65
N MET A 7 3.34 -11.05 -6.82
CA MET A 7 2.13 -10.29 -7.16
C MET A 7 0.93 -10.65 -6.28
N SER A 8 0.81 -11.91 -5.86
CA SER A 8 -0.23 -12.31 -4.90
C SER A 8 -0.01 -11.65 -3.54
N ILE A 9 1.23 -11.56 -3.06
CA ILE A 9 1.55 -10.85 -1.81
C ILE A 9 1.31 -9.35 -1.96
N ALA A 10 1.75 -8.76 -3.08
CA ALA A 10 1.52 -7.35 -3.40
C ALA A 10 0.03 -6.98 -3.49
N ALA A 11 -0.85 -7.93 -3.81
CA ALA A 11 -2.30 -7.77 -3.75
C ALA A 11 -2.88 -7.98 -2.35
N THR A 12 -2.39 -8.97 -1.59
CA THR A 12 -2.90 -9.28 -0.25
C THR A 12 -2.64 -8.16 0.76
N VAL A 13 -1.48 -7.50 0.70
CA VAL A 13 -1.15 -6.45 1.68
C VAL A 13 -2.12 -5.25 1.61
N PRO A 14 -2.37 -4.64 0.44
CA PRO A 14 -3.41 -3.61 0.30
C PRO A 14 -4.81 -4.11 0.66
N LEU A 15 -5.11 -5.39 0.44
CA LEU A 15 -6.38 -6.00 0.84
C LEU A 15 -6.58 -5.99 2.36
N ILE A 16 -5.53 -6.24 3.15
CA ILE A 16 -5.63 -6.15 4.61
C ILE A 16 -5.94 -4.71 5.04
N PHE A 17 -5.25 -3.72 4.46
CA PHE A 17 -5.46 -2.31 4.79
C PHE A 17 -6.82 -1.79 4.33
N LEU A 18 -7.31 -2.19 3.15
CA LEU A 18 -8.64 -1.75 2.69
C LEU A 18 -9.73 -2.28 3.60
N LEU A 19 -9.64 -3.55 4.03
CA LEU A 19 -10.61 -4.15 4.95
C LEU A 19 -10.58 -3.44 6.30
N ALA A 20 -9.39 -3.12 6.81
CA ALA A 20 -9.24 -2.38 8.05
C ALA A 20 -9.82 -0.95 7.94
N PHE A 21 -9.58 -0.25 6.83
CA PHE A 21 -10.14 1.09 6.60
C PHE A 21 -11.66 1.07 6.42
N ALA A 22 -12.22 0.01 5.83
CA ALA A 22 -13.67 -0.14 5.71
C ALA A 22 -14.34 -0.53 7.03
N ALA A 23 -13.68 -1.35 7.86
CA ALA A 23 -14.28 -1.89 9.09
C ALA A 23 -14.13 -0.97 10.30
N ILE A 24 -12.96 -0.34 10.48
CA ILE A 24 -12.62 0.48 11.66
C ILE A 24 -11.93 1.80 11.27
N PRO A 25 -12.53 2.63 10.39
CA PRO A 25 -11.91 3.86 9.88
C PRO A 25 -11.53 4.86 10.98
N GLU A 26 -12.41 5.04 11.97
CA GLU A 26 -12.24 5.99 13.08
C GLU A 26 -10.96 5.74 13.87
N PHE A 27 -10.64 4.46 14.14
CA PHE A 27 -9.40 4.07 14.81
C PHE A 27 -8.17 4.63 14.09
N PHE A 28 -8.12 4.52 12.77
CA PHE A 28 -6.98 5.04 11.98
C PHE A 28 -6.93 6.55 11.95
N VAL A 29 -8.07 7.24 11.98
CA VAL A 29 -8.13 8.70 12.01
C VAL A 29 -7.60 9.20 13.34
N LEU A 30 -8.11 8.70 14.46
CA LEU A 30 -7.70 9.13 15.80
C LEU A 30 -6.26 8.75 16.13
N LYS A 31 -5.74 7.66 15.58
CA LYS A 31 -4.30 7.33 15.73
C LYS A 31 -3.40 8.31 14.97
N SER A 32 -3.85 8.86 13.84
CA SER A 32 -3.10 9.87 13.08
C SER A 32 -3.33 11.29 13.61
N TYR A 33 -4.53 11.58 14.10
CA TYR A 33 -4.98 12.89 14.57
C TYR A 33 -5.79 12.73 15.88
N PRO A 34 -5.11 12.60 17.03
CA PRO A 34 -5.78 12.31 18.32
C PRO A 34 -6.78 13.37 18.77
N SER A 35 -6.61 14.60 18.30
CA SER A 35 -7.48 15.75 18.61
C SER A 35 -8.56 16.00 17.56
N ALA A 36 -8.76 15.09 16.59
CA ALA A 36 -9.79 15.25 15.58
C ALA A 36 -11.19 15.02 16.18
N GLU A 37 -12.07 16.01 16.02
CA GLU A 37 -13.45 15.97 16.50
C GLU A 37 -14.41 16.66 15.52
N GLY A 38 -15.72 16.43 15.70
CA GLY A 38 -16.77 17.01 14.85
C GLY A 38 -16.52 16.76 13.36
N LEU A 39 -16.63 17.82 12.56
CA LEU A 39 -16.48 17.76 11.10
C LEU A 39 -15.10 17.22 10.66
N ALA A 40 -14.03 17.51 11.40
CA ALA A 40 -12.69 17.02 11.06
C ALA A 40 -12.59 15.49 11.18
N LEU A 41 -13.23 14.91 12.20
CA LEU A 41 -13.30 13.47 12.39
C LEU A 41 -14.14 12.80 11.29
N GLU A 42 -15.31 13.36 10.96
CA GLU A 42 -16.17 12.85 9.90
C GLU A 42 -15.50 12.87 8.52
N ILE A 43 -14.79 13.96 8.18
CA ILE A 43 -14.00 14.04 6.95
C ILE A 43 -12.91 12.98 6.96
N GLY A 44 -12.21 12.81 8.09
CA GLY A 44 -11.20 11.78 8.26
C GLY A 44 -11.77 10.37 8.00
N ILE A 45 -12.90 10.04 8.60
CA ILE A 45 -13.59 8.75 8.43
C ILE A 45 -14.01 8.54 6.98
N THR A 46 -14.65 9.53 6.38
CA THR A 46 -15.08 9.51 4.97
C THR A 46 -13.89 9.28 4.05
N SER A 47 -12.76 9.95 4.31
CA SER A 47 -11.55 9.78 3.51
C SER A 47 -11.00 8.34 3.57
N ARG A 48 -11.16 7.63 4.69
CA ARG A 48 -10.74 6.22 4.81
C ARG A 48 -11.59 5.29 3.96
N TYR A 49 -12.89 5.55 3.82
CA TYR A 49 -13.73 4.83 2.86
C TYR A 49 -13.34 5.10 1.41
N VAL A 50 -13.02 6.35 1.06
CA VAL A 50 -12.53 6.66 -0.29
C VAL A 50 -11.20 5.94 -0.56
N MET A 51 -10.29 5.94 0.42
CA MET A 51 -9.02 5.21 0.32
C MET A 51 -9.22 3.70 0.19
N SER A 52 -10.20 3.10 0.87
CA SER A 52 -10.46 1.66 0.77
C SER A 52 -10.89 1.26 -0.64
N VAL A 53 -11.69 2.09 -1.31
CA VAL A 53 -12.09 1.89 -2.72
C VAL A 53 -10.89 1.98 -3.66
N LEU A 54 -10.01 2.97 -3.48
CA LEU A 54 -8.79 3.09 -4.30
C LEU A 54 -7.83 1.91 -4.10
N LEU A 55 -7.70 1.44 -2.85
CA LEU A 55 -6.93 0.23 -2.55
C LEU A 55 -7.57 -1.00 -3.20
N PHE A 56 -8.89 -1.12 -3.23
CA PHE A 56 -9.58 -2.23 -3.89
C PHE A 56 -9.25 -2.31 -5.38
N ILE A 57 -9.24 -1.18 -6.08
CA ILE A 57 -8.81 -1.12 -7.50
C ILE A 57 -7.37 -1.63 -7.64
N THR A 58 -6.48 -1.20 -6.74
CA THR A 58 -5.08 -1.64 -6.74
C THR A 58 -4.95 -3.15 -6.49
N VAL A 59 -5.72 -3.71 -5.56
CA VAL A 59 -5.79 -5.16 -5.32
C VAL A 59 -6.21 -5.90 -6.58
N CYS A 60 -7.28 -5.45 -7.26
CA CYS A 60 -7.76 -6.08 -8.48
C CYS A 60 -6.72 -6.06 -9.60
N ILE A 61 -6.02 -4.94 -9.80
CA ILE A 61 -4.98 -4.80 -10.83
C ILE A 61 -3.79 -5.70 -10.48
N ALA A 62 -3.27 -5.62 -9.26
CA ALA A 62 -2.14 -6.42 -8.80
C ALA A 62 -2.45 -7.93 -8.89
N PHE A 63 -3.64 -8.34 -8.46
CA PHE A 63 -4.05 -9.74 -8.51
C PHE A 63 -4.20 -10.26 -9.94
N GLN A 64 -4.75 -9.47 -10.87
CA GLN A 64 -4.86 -9.89 -12.27
C GLN A 64 -3.49 -9.99 -12.94
N SER A 65 -2.57 -9.07 -12.63
CA SER A 65 -1.23 -9.05 -13.23
C SER A 65 -0.41 -10.32 -12.96
N ARG A 66 -0.71 -11.08 -11.91
CA ARG A 66 0.00 -12.33 -11.56
C ARG A 66 0.00 -13.41 -12.65
N ASN A 67 -0.90 -13.30 -13.62
CA ASN A 67 -1.06 -14.26 -14.72
C ASN A 67 -0.37 -13.82 -16.02
N VAL A 68 0.44 -12.76 -16.00
CA VAL A 68 1.24 -12.36 -17.16
C VAL A 68 2.30 -13.42 -17.44
N GLU A 69 2.38 -13.92 -18.68
CA GLU A 69 3.30 -14.99 -19.07
C GLU A 69 4.67 -14.46 -19.56
N LYS A 70 4.67 -13.32 -20.26
CA LYS A 70 5.90 -12.75 -20.85
C LYS A 70 6.81 -12.19 -19.76
N VAL A 71 8.04 -12.68 -19.70
CA VAL A 71 9.02 -12.33 -18.66
C VAL A 71 9.39 -10.84 -18.68
N ASP A 72 9.54 -10.23 -19.85
CA ASP A 72 9.86 -8.80 -19.95
C ASP A 72 8.73 -7.92 -19.40
N ASP A 73 7.47 -8.29 -19.65
CA ASP A 73 6.30 -7.61 -19.10
C ASP A 73 6.24 -7.79 -17.57
N GLN A 74 6.55 -8.99 -17.06
CA GLN A 74 6.66 -9.23 -15.62
C GLN A 74 7.73 -8.33 -14.97
N LYS A 75 8.91 -8.19 -15.61
CA LYS A 75 10.00 -7.32 -15.14
C LYS A 75 9.57 -5.85 -15.11
N ALA A 76 8.85 -5.39 -16.14
CA ALA A 76 8.33 -4.02 -16.19
C ALA A 76 7.27 -3.76 -15.11
N ILE A 77 6.35 -4.70 -14.91
CA ILE A 77 5.31 -4.61 -13.87
C ILE A 77 5.95 -4.58 -12.47
N LEU A 78 6.90 -5.48 -12.19
CA LEU A 78 7.61 -5.48 -10.90
C LEU A 78 8.37 -4.19 -10.63
N LEU A 79 8.95 -3.56 -11.67
CA LEU A 79 9.57 -2.25 -11.54
C LEU A 79 8.55 -1.18 -11.14
N GLY A 80 7.41 -1.14 -11.83
CA GLY A 80 6.33 -0.19 -11.52
C GLY A 80 5.82 -0.37 -10.10
N VAL A 81 5.58 -1.61 -9.68
CA VAL A 81 5.18 -1.95 -8.31
C VAL A 81 6.23 -1.50 -7.30
N ALA A 82 7.51 -1.80 -7.54
CA ALA A 82 8.60 -1.41 -6.65
C ALA A 82 8.69 0.12 -6.50
N ILE A 83 8.62 0.87 -7.59
CA ILE A 83 8.64 2.35 -7.57
C ILE A 83 7.43 2.87 -6.78
N GLY A 84 6.23 2.36 -7.06
CA GLY A 84 5.01 2.78 -6.35
C GLY A 84 5.13 2.56 -4.83
N LEU A 85 5.67 1.41 -4.41
CA LEU A 85 5.88 1.10 -3.00
C LEU A 85 6.96 1.96 -2.34
N VAL A 86 8.06 2.27 -3.05
CA VAL A 86 9.09 3.20 -2.56
C VAL A 86 8.51 4.59 -2.36
N VAL A 87 7.74 5.10 -3.33
CA VAL A 87 7.09 6.42 -3.23
C VAL A 87 6.13 6.44 -2.04
N MET A 88 5.33 5.39 -1.85
CA MET A 88 4.45 5.28 -0.67
C MET A 88 5.23 5.32 0.65
N CYS A 89 6.32 4.56 0.76
CA CYS A 89 7.16 4.56 1.96
C CYS A 89 7.76 5.96 2.22
N ALA A 90 8.29 6.60 1.18
CA ALA A 90 8.85 7.96 1.27
C ALA A 90 7.79 8.98 1.71
N VAL A 91 6.55 8.86 1.22
CA VAL A 91 5.44 9.73 1.65
C VAL A 91 5.08 9.49 3.12
N ILE A 92 5.04 8.24 3.60
CA ILE A 92 4.76 7.97 5.02
C ILE A 92 5.82 8.60 5.93
N ILE A 93 7.09 8.47 5.55
CA ILE A 93 8.20 9.08 6.27
C ILE A 93 8.09 10.61 6.23
N SER A 94 7.82 11.19 5.05
CA SER A 94 7.73 12.64 4.89
C SER A 94 6.56 13.26 5.67
N MET A 95 5.42 12.57 5.78
CA MET A 95 4.30 13.01 6.62
C MET A 95 4.70 13.07 8.10
N THR A 96 5.53 12.15 8.56
CA THR A 96 6.04 12.17 9.94
C THR A 96 6.98 13.35 10.15
N VAL A 97 7.92 13.56 9.23
CA VAL A 97 8.96 14.60 9.34
C VAL A 97 8.40 16.01 9.17
N PHE A 98 7.52 16.24 8.19
CA PHE A 98 7.07 17.58 7.82
C PHE A 98 5.71 17.98 8.38
N ARG A 99 4.86 17.01 8.76
CA ARG A 99 3.51 17.30 9.29
C ARG A 99 3.36 16.93 10.78
N GLY A 100 4.39 16.36 11.41
CA GLY A 100 4.33 15.94 12.81
C GLY A 100 3.30 14.83 13.09
N ILE A 101 2.83 14.14 12.05
CA ILE A 101 1.88 13.05 12.19
C ILE A 101 2.62 11.83 12.76
N PRO A 102 2.05 11.08 13.72
CA PRO A 102 2.66 9.87 14.23
C PRO A 102 3.01 8.89 13.10
N LEU A 103 4.24 8.36 13.13
CA LEU A 103 4.71 7.45 12.10
C LEU A 103 3.80 6.22 12.00
N ASN A 104 3.28 5.98 10.80
CA ASN A 104 2.46 4.79 10.54
C ASN A 104 3.39 3.59 10.28
N ILE A 105 3.88 3.00 11.38
CA ILE A 105 4.90 1.95 11.36
C ILE A 105 4.46 0.74 10.50
N PRO A 106 3.25 0.16 10.66
CA PRO A 106 2.90 -1.04 9.91
C PRO A 106 2.88 -0.84 8.38
N PRO A 107 2.23 0.22 7.83
CA PRO A 107 2.31 0.53 6.40
C PRO A 107 3.73 0.86 5.92
N MET A 108 4.55 1.55 6.72
CA MET A 108 5.92 1.89 6.33
C MET A 108 6.77 0.63 6.16
N ILE A 109 6.73 -0.27 7.13
CA ILE A 109 7.44 -1.55 7.05
C ILE A 109 6.92 -2.37 5.87
N ALA A 110 5.59 -2.49 5.73
CA ALA A 110 5.00 -3.26 4.65
C ALA A 110 5.41 -2.74 3.26
N THR A 111 5.33 -1.43 3.04
CA THR A 111 5.70 -0.82 1.75
C THR A 111 7.19 -0.92 1.46
N GLY A 112 8.05 -0.64 2.45
CA GLY A 112 9.50 -0.79 2.32
C GLY A 112 9.93 -2.23 2.03
N THR A 113 9.42 -3.21 2.78
CA THR A 113 9.75 -4.63 2.56
C THR A 113 9.26 -5.12 1.20
N LEU A 114 8.03 -4.78 0.81
CA LEU A 114 7.51 -5.18 -0.50
C LEU A 114 8.28 -4.55 -1.66
N ALA A 115 8.78 -3.32 -1.51
CA ALA A 115 9.61 -2.68 -2.52
C ALA A 115 10.91 -3.49 -2.75
N VAL A 116 11.60 -3.84 -1.68
CA VAL A 116 12.83 -4.65 -1.73
C VAL A 116 12.54 -6.02 -2.34
N LEU A 117 11.47 -6.69 -1.90
CA LEU A 117 11.06 -7.99 -2.45
C LEU A 117 10.69 -7.90 -3.92
N SER A 118 10.09 -6.80 -4.38
CA SER A 118 9.75 -6.58 -5.79
C SER A 118 11.02 -6.45 -6.65
N PHE A 119 12.00 -5.67 -6.19
CA PHE A 119 13.30 -5.56 -6.86
C PHE A 119 14.04 -6.89 -6.91
N TRP A 120 14.05 -7.63 -5.79
CA TRP A 120 14.68 -8.94 -5.72
C TRP A 120 13.98 -9.99 -6.59
N SER A 121 12.64 -9.99 -6.59
CA SER A 121 11.86 -10.86 -7.48
C SER A 121 12.17 -10.55 -8.95
N ARG A 122 12.35 -9.27 -9.30
CA ARG A 122 12.70 -8.85 -10.67
C ARG A 122 14.09 -9.31 -11.07
N SER A 123 15.09 -9.21 -10.19
CA SER A 123 16.46 -9.63 -10.50
C SER A 123 16.62 -11.13 -10.68
N MET A 124 15.65 -11.92 -10.21
CA MET A 124 15.62 -13.38 -10.35
C MET A 124 14.91 -13.87 -11.62
N LEU A 125 14.25 -12.98 -12.35
CA LEU A 125 13.64 -13.33 -13.63
C LEU A 125 14.74 -13.34 -14.70
N ASN A 126 15.00 -14.51 -15.29
CA ASN A 126 15.90 -14.68 -16.43
C ASN A 126 15.16 -14.32 -17.71
#